data_AF-K7XCS0-F1
#
_entry.id   AF-K7XCS0-F1
#
_cell.length_a   1.000
_cell.length_b   1.000
_cell.length_c   1.000
_cell.angle_alpha   90.00
_cell.angle_beta   90.00
_cell.angle_gamma   90.00
#
_symmetry.space_group_name_H-M   'P 1'
#
loop_
_entity.id
_entity.type
_entity.pdbx_description
1 polymer ?
#
loop_
_entity_poly.entity_id
_entity_poly.type
_entity_poly.pdbx_seq_one_letter_code
_entity_poly.pdbx_strand_id
1 'polypeptide(L)'
;MKSLQKGFTLIELMIVVAIIGILAAFAIPAYNDYIARTQVSEGVSLADGLKIRIADNLQDGACISTGDASTGEVGNEDKGKYALATIEGKPADNLSELKPEDKNGCQVKIEYGNGTAGENISPLIKGQTLVLNQLVNGSYDKDASSTVKPKFLPKALKESKQ
;
A
#
# COMPACT_ATOMS: atom_id res chain seq x y z
N MET A 1 45.26 -7.56 44.39
CA MET A 1 43.88 -7.47 44.91
C MET A 1 42.94 -8.05 43.86
N LYS A 2 42.21 -9.13 44.16
CA LYS A 2 41.18 -9.67 43.24
C LYS A 2 39.95 -8.77 43.32
N SER A 3 39.57 -8.15 42.21
CA SER A 3 38.27 -7.47 42.13
C SER A 3 37.17 -8.52 42.26
N LEU A 4 36.33 -8.39 43.28
CA LEU A 4 35.09 -9.15 43.37
C LEU A 4 34.17 -8.62 42.28
N GLN A 5 33.97 -9.40 41.22
CA GLN A 5 32.98 -9.13 40.19
C GLN A 5 31.61 -9.09 40.86
N LYS A 6 31.00 -7.90 40.96
CA LYS A 6 29.61 -7.77 41.41
C LYS A 6 28.72 -8.34 40.32
N GLY A 7 28.14 -9.51 40.57
CA GLY A 7 27.13 -10.11 39.72
C GLY A 7 25.80 -9.36 39.80
N PHE A 8 24.94 -9.57 38.81
CA PHE A 8 23.58 -9.04 38.77
C PHE A 8 22.65 -9.87 39.67
N THR A 9 21.80 -9.23 40.45
CA THR A 9 20.86 -9.93 41.36
C THR A 9 19.61 -10.39 40.62
N LEU A 10 18.98 -11.47 41.10
CA LEU A 10 17.70 -11.94 40.55
C LEU A 10 16.60 -10.88 40.70
N ILE A 11 16.62 -10.09 41.77
CA ILE A 11 15.62 -9.03 41.98
C ILE A 11 15.80 -7.89 40.99
N GLU A 12 17.04 -7.49 40.67
CA GLU A 12 17.31 -6.50 39.62
C GLU A 12 16.82 -7.02 38.26
N LEU A 13 17.01 -8.30 37.96
CA LEU A 13 16.51 -8.90 36.72
C LEU A 13 14.99 -8.87 36.63
N MET A 14 14.31 -9.24 37.72
CA MET A 14 12.84 -9.26 37.75
C MET A 14 12.24 -7.87 37.53
N ILE A 15 12.82 -6.83 38.14
CA ILE A 15 12.36 -5.45 37.96
C ILE A 15 12.58 -4.99 36.51
N VAL A 16 13.75 -5.28 35.94
CA VAL A 16 14.06 -4.91 34.55
C VAL A 16 13.08 -5.58 33.58
N VAL A 17 12.80 -6.87 33.76
CA VAL A 17 11.84 -7.59 32.92
C VAL A 17 10.43 -7.00 33.06
N ALA A 18 10.01 -6.61 34.27
CA ALA A 18 8.71 -5.98 34.48
C ALA A 18 8.58 -4.64 33.74
N ILE A 19 9.61 -3.79 33.80
CA ILE A 19 9.62 -2.50 33.09
C ILE A 19 9.58 -2.72 31.57
N ILE A 20 10.41 -3.63 31.04
CA ILE A 20 10.40 -3.98 29.61
C ILE A 20 9.03 -4.52 29.20
N GLY A 21 8.38 -5.35 30.02
CA GLY A 21 7.04 -5.87 29.77
C GLY A 21 5.99 -4.75 29.60
N ILE A 22 6.00 -3.74 30.47
CA ILE A 22 5.09 -2.59 30.37
C ILE A 22 5.35 -1.79 29.09
N LEU A 23 6.62 -1.50 28.78
CA LEU A 23 6.98 -0.76 27.56
C LEU A 23 6.59 -1.54 26.29
N ALA A 24 6.83 -2.85 26.28
CA ALA A 24 6.53 -3.73 25.16
C ALA A 24 5.02 -3.77 24.85
N ALA A 25 4.15 -3.69 25.86
CA ALA A 25 2.70 -3.69 25.68
C ALA A 25 2.20 -2.53 24.81
N PHE A 26 2.86 -1.36 24.87
CA PHE A 26 2.55 -0.21 24.01
C PHE A 26 3.39 -0.20 22.72
N ALA A 27 4.67 -0.55 22.83
CA ALA A 27 5.62 -0.45 21.73
C ALA A 27 5.33 -1.48 20.62
N ILE A 28 4.96 -2.72 20.96
CA ILE A 28 4.73 -3.78 19.97
C ILE A 28 3.53 -3.46 19.06
N PRO A 29 2.33 -3.09 19.56
CA PRO A 29 1.22 -2.70 18.70
C PRO A 29 1.54 -1.48 17.82
N ALA A 30 2.21 -0.48 18.37
CA ALA A 30 2.61 0.72 17.63
C ALA A 30 3.61 0.39 16.50
N TYR A 31 4.59 -0.47 16.78
CA TYR A 31 5.55 -0.93 15.78
C TYR A 31 4.87 -1.75 14.68
N ASN A 32 3.95 -2.65 15.03
CA ASN A 32 3.18 -3.43 14.05
C ASN A 32 2.33 -2.53 13.13
N ASP A 33 1.71 -1.49 13.68
CA ASP A 33 0.98 -0.48 12.92
C ASP A 33 1.89 0.31 11.97
N TYR A 34 3.13 0.61 12.40
CA TYR A 34 4.14 1.25 11.55
C TYR A 34 4.55 0.34 10.38
N ILE A 35 4.88 -0.92 10.64
CA ILE A 35 5.25 -1.89 9.59
C ILE A 35 4.11 -2.07 8.58
N ALA A 36 2.86 -2.19 9.05
CA ALA A 36 1.70 -2.27 8.18
C ALA A 36 1.60 -1.05 7.24
N ARG A 37 1.78 0.16 7.77
CA ARG A 37 1.74 1.40 6.97
C ARG A 37 2.84 1.46 5.93
N THR A 38 4.07 1.07 6.30
CA THR A 38 5.23 1.04 5.40
C THR A 38 5.02 0.04 4.26
N GLN A 39 4.41 -1.11 4.56
CA GLN A 39 4.05 -2.08 3.52
C GLN A 39 2.93 -1.56 2.61
N VAL A 40 1.93 -0.87 3.17
CA VAL A 40 0.85 -0.25 2.38
C VAL A 40 1.37 0.82 1.41
N SER A 41 2.37 1.62 1.81
CA SER A 41 2.93 2.65 0.94
C SER A 41 3.58 2.11 -0.34
N GLU A 42 4.13 0.90 -0.33
CA GLU A 42 4.66 0.29 -1.56
C GLU A 42 3.56 0.15 -2.62
N GLY A 43 2.36 -0.30 -2.21
CA GLY A 43 1.23 -0.43 -3.14
C GLY A 43 0.87 0.87 -3.85
N VAL A 44 0.97 2.01 -3.15
CA VAL A 44 0.73 3.33 -3.75
C VAL A 44 1.86 3.71 -4.71
N SER A 45 3.11 3.39 -4.40
CA SER A 45 4.23 3.57 -5.32
C SER A 45 4.11 2.72 -6.59
N LEU A 46 3.61 1.48 -6.47
CA LEU A 46 3.30 0.63 -7.64
C LEU A 46 2.22 1.29 -8.50
N ALA A 47 1.13 1.75 -7.88
CA ALA A 47 0.07 2.45 -8.59
C ALA A 47 0.57 3.72 -9.29
N ASP A 48 1.47 4.49 -8.68
CA ASP A 48 2.10 5.65 -9.33
C ASP A 48 2.93 5.23 -10.56
N GLY A 49 3.63 4.11 -10.50
CA GLY A 49 4.35 3.53 -11.65
C GLY A 49 3.42 3.11 -12.80
N LEU A 50 2.20 2.70 -12.49
CA LEU A 50 1.20 2.32 -13.49
C LEU A 50 0.56 3.52 -14.23
N LYS A 51 0.74 4.76 -13.77
CA LYS A 51 0.13 5.94 -14.40
C LYS A 51 0.50 6.11 -15.88
N ILE A 52 1.77 5.86 -16.22
CA ILE A 52 2.25 5.98 -17.59
C ILE A 52 1.56 4.94 -18.47
N ARG A 53 1.43 3.69 -17.99
CA ARG A 53 0.74 2.61 -18.72
C ARG A 53 -0.74 2.93 -18.93
N ILE A 54 -1.41 3.50 -17.93
CA ILE A 54 -2.80 3.93 -18.10
C ILE A 54 -2.89 5.06 -19.14
N ALA A 55 -1.95 6.02 -19.13
CA ALA A 55 -1.93 7.11 -20.10
C ALA A 55 -1.68 6.61 -21.53
N ASP A 56 -0.85 5.58 -21.71
CA ASP A 56 -0.63 4.93 -23.00
C ASP A 56 -1.91 4.19 -23.44
N ASN A 57 -2.47 3.33 -22.59
CA ASN A 57 -3.70 2.57 -22.90
C ASN A 57 -4.89 3.49 -23.25
N LEU A 58 -4.99 4.65 -22.60
CA LEU A 58 -6.06 5.62 -22.85
C LEU A 58 -5.98 6.24 -24.26
N GLN A 59 -4.81 6.23 -24.91
CA GLN A 59 -4.70 6.64 -26.32
C GLN A 59 -5.44 5.66 -27.24
N ASP A 60 -5.52 4.39 -26.84
CA ASP A 60 -6.28 3.34 -27.54
C ASP A 60 -7.74 3.25 -27.06
N GLY A 61 -8.17 4.16 -26.17
CA GLY A 61 -9.53 4.19 -25.62
C GLY A 61 -9.82 3.06 -24.64
N ALA A 62 -8.81 2.49 -23.99
CA ALA A 62 -8.94 1.46 -22.96
C ALA A 62 -8.19 1.83 -21.68
N CYS A 63 -8.60 1.29 -20.52
CA CYS A 63 -7.77 1.37 -19.31
C CYS A 63 -6.71 0.26 -19.28
N ILE A 64 -7.03 -0.86 -19.92
CA ILE A 64 -6.35 -2.14 -19.83
C ILE A 64 -5.80 -2.46 -21.22
N SER A 65 -4.53 -2.87 -21.32
CA SER A 65 -3.95 -3.45 -22.54
C SER A 65 -3.77 -4.96 -22.36
N THR A 66 -4.09 -5.74 -23.39
CA THR A 66 -3.64 -7.13 -23.47
C THR A 66 -2.18 -7.13 -23.89
N GLY A 67 -1.28 -6.89 -22.93
CA GLY A 67 0.13 -6.59 -23.19
C GLY A 67 0.76 -7.42 -24.31
N ASP A 68 1.38 -6.72 -25.26
CA ASP A 68 2.04 -7.29 -26.41
C ASP A 68 3.56 -7.10 -26.31
N ALA A 69 4.28 -8.21 -26.11
CA ALA A 69 5.74 -8.21 -26.03
C ALA A 69 6.43 -7.72 -27.31
N SER A 70 5.72 -7.69 -28.45
CA SER A 70 6.24 -7.21 -29.73
C SER A 70 6.13 -5.69 -29.92
N THR A 71 5.24 -5.01 -29.19
CA THR A 71 5.16 -3.52 -29.13
C THR A 71 5.90 -2.94 -27.93
N GLY A 72 6.36 -3.78 -27.00
CA GLY A 72 6.97 -3.35 -25.74
C GLY A 72 5.94 -2.99 -24.66
N GLU A 73 4.65 -3.26 -24.90
CA GLU A 73 3.57 -3.06 -23.95
C GLU A 73 3.69 -4.04 -22.78
N VAL A 74 3.97 -3.48 -21.61
CA VAL A 74 3.92 -4.21 -20.34
C VAL A 74 2.45 -4.25 -19.92
N GLY A 75 1.86 -5.43 -19.69
CA GLY A 75 0.41 -5.69 -19.49
C GLY A 75 -0.36 -4.83 -18.45
N ASN A 76 -1.10 -5.41 -17.50
CA ASN A 76 -1.88 -4.59 -16.54
C ASN A 76 -1.38 -4.65 -15.11
N GLU A 77 -0.35 -5.48 -14.88
CA GLU A 77 0.10 -5.81 -13.55
C GLU A 77 1.48 -5.21 -13.28
N ASP A 78 1.68 -4.75 -12.06
CA ASP A 78 2.99 -4.46 -11.49
C ASP A 78 3.09 -5.12 -10.10
N LYS A 79 4.14 -5.91 -9.91
CA LYS A 79 4.28 -6.80 -8.74
C LYS A 79 5.42 -6.34 -7.86
N GLY A 80 5.08 -5.78 -6.70
CA GLY A 80 6.03 -5.43 -5.67
C GLY A 80 6.33 -6.58 -4.71
N LYS A 81 6.95 -6.24 -3.57
CA LYS A 81 7.25 -7.19 -2.51
C LYS A 81 6.00 -7.58 -1.72
N TYR A 82 5.21 -6.62 -1.30
CA TYR A 82 4.07 -6.81 -0.39
C TYR A 82 2.72 -6.89 -1.11
N ALA A 83 2.64 -6.39 -2.34
CA ALA A 83 1.38 -6.32 -3.07
C ALA A 83 1.55 -6.55 -4.58
N LEU A 84 0.44 -6.91 -5.21
CA LEU A 84 0.23 -6.87 -6.66
C LEU A 84 -0.68 -5.67 -6.96
N ALA A 85 -0.28 -4.80 -7.87
CA ALA A 85 -1.11 -3.73 -8.38
C ALA A 85 -1.58 -4.08 -9.80
N THR A 86 -2.87 -3.99 -10.05
CA THR A 86 -3.50 -4.35 -11.33
C THR A 86 -4.37 -3.20 -11.82
N ILE A 87 -4.20 -2.82 -13.08
CA ILE A 87 -5.06 -1.85 -13.75
C ILE A 87 -6.40 -2.53 -14.07
N GLU A 88 -7.50 -1.90 -13.67
CA GLU A 88 -8.87 -2.33 -13.89
C GLU A 88 -9.72 -1.15 -14.41
N GLY A 89 -10.96 -1.45 -14.79
CA GLY A 89 -11.96 -0.44 -15.18
C GLY A 89 -12.07 -0.23 -16.68
N LYS A 90 -12.96 0.70 -17.04
CA LYS A 90 -13.24 1.10 -18.42
C LYS A 90 -13.20 2.64 -18.45
N PRO A 91 -12.65 3.26 -19.51
CA PRO A 91 -12.67 4.72 -19.62
C PRO A 91 -14.09 5.25 -19.56
N ALA A 92 -14.27 6.37 -18.87
CA ALA A 92 -15.54 7.05 -18.79
C ALA A 92 -15.95 7.61 -20.16
N ASP A 93 -17.25 7.58 -20.46
CA ASP A 93 -17.78 8.14 -21.68
C ASP A 93 -17.51 9.65 -21.74
N ASN A 94 -17.23 10.18 -22.94
CA ASN A 94 -16.93 11.60 -23.17
C ASN A 94 -15.82 12.17 -22.27
N LEU A 95 -14.70 11.44 -22.13
CA LEU A 95 -13.56 11.80 -21.28
C LEU A 95 -13.06 13.25 -21.46
N SER A 96 -13.16 13.81 -22.67
CA SER A 96 -12.77 15.19 -22.99
C SER A 96 -13.68 16.27 -22.39
N GLU A 97 -14.87 15.91 -21.92
CA GLU A 97 -15.84 16.82 -21.31
C GLU A 97 -15.79 16.79 -19.78
N LEU A 98 -15.07 15.84 -19.20
CA LEU A 98 -14.93 15.67 -17.76
C LEU A 98 -13.97 16.71 -17.16
N LYS A 99 -14.23 17.09 -15.91
CA LYS A 99 -13.37 18.02 -15.17
C LYS A 99 -12.12 17.30 -14.67
N PRO A 100 -11.02 18.03 -14.37
CA PRO A 100 -9.79 17.45 -13.84
C PRO A 100 -9.97 16.58 -12.59
N GLU A 101 -10.95 16.91 -11.75
CA GLU A 101 -11.31 16.21 -10.51
C GLU A 101 -12.29 15.04 -10.69
N ASP A 102 -12.84 14.83 -11.89
CA ASP A 102 -13.74 13.72 -12.17
C ASP A 102 -12.94 12.43 -12.40
N LYS A 103 -13.57 11.28 -12.13
CA LYS A 103 -12.97 9.96 -12.36
C LYS A 103 -12.88 9.69 -13.86
N ASN A 104 -11.72 9.29 -14.35
CA ASN A 104 -11.54 8.94 -15.76
C ASN A 104 -12.04 7.52 -16.11
N GLY A 105 -12.49 6.75 -15.10
CA GLY A 105 -13.01 5.39 -15.24
C GLY A 105 -11.96 4.28 -15.06
N CYS A 106 -10.67 4.61 -15.14
CA CYS A 106 -9.58 3.69 -14.86
C CYS A 106 -9.31 3.60 -13.37
N GLN A 107 -8.98 2.39 -12.91
CA GLN A 107 -8.72 2.10 -11.52
C GLN A 107 -7.45 1.27 -11.38
N VAL A 108 -6.79 1.39 -10.24
CA VAL A 108 -5.72 0.48 -9.84
C VAL A 108 -6.15 -0.25 -8.58
N LYS A 109 -6.30 -1.57 -8.69
CA LYS A 109 -6.56 -2.45 -7.57
C LYS A 109 -5.26 -3.02 -7.04
N ILE A 110 -4.99 -2.81 -5.76
CA ILE A 110 -3.80 -3.29 -5.06
C ILE A 110 -4.23 -4.39 -4.10
N GLU A 111 -3.61 -5.58 -4.22
CA GLU A 111 -3.90 -6.75 -3.38
C GLU A 111 -2.68 -7.09 -2.51
N TYR A 112 -2.80 -6.86 -1.21
CA TYR A 112 -1.73 -7.11 -0.25
C TYR A 112 -1.65 -8.60 0.11
N GLY A 113 -0.47 -9.19 -0.07
CA GLY A 113 -0.25 -10.63 0.08
C GLY A 113 -0.04 -11.35 -1.26
N ASN A 114 -0.27 -10.67 -2.38
CA ASN A 114 -0.06 -11.20 -3.74
C ASN A 114 1.29 -10.77 -4.34
N GLY A 115 2.14 -10.06 -3.58
CA GLY A 115 3.49 -9.67 -3.98
C GLY A 115 4.51 -10.83 -3.93
N THR A 116 5.79 -10.53 -4.12
CA THR A 116 6.86 -11.55 -4.10
C THR A 116 7.11 -12.17 -2.72
N ALA A 117 6.76 -11.48 -1.63
CA ALA A 117 6.78 -12.04 -0.28
C ALA A 117 5.59 -12.98 0.01
N GLY A 118 4.60 -13.02 -0.90
CA GLY A 118 3.35 -13.74 -0.70
C GLY A 118 2.67 -13.33 0.60
N GLU A 119 2.24 -14.32 1.37
CA GLU A 119 1.53 -14.11 2.63
C GLU A 119 2.43 -13.71 3.81
N ASN A 120 3.76 -13.67 3.63
CA ASN A 120 4.73 -13.35 4.69
C ASN A 120 4.87 -11.83 4.89
N ILE A 121 3.74 -11.17 5.16
CA ILE A 121 3.63 -9.73 5.37
C ILE A 121 2.91 -9.45 6.70
N SER A 122 2.68 -8.17 7.02
CA SER A 122 1.95 -7.81 8.24
C SER A 122 0.55 -8.47 8.27
N PRO A 123 0.20 -9.21 9.33
CA PRO A 123 -1.13 -9.80 9.47
C PRO A 123 -2.26 -8.77 9.47
N LEU A 124 -1.94 -7.50 9.73
CA LEU A 124 -2.91 -6.42 9.76
C LEU A 124 -3.38 -5.96 8.37
N ILE A 125 -2.70 -6.39 7.30
CA ILE A 125 -3.03 -5.99 5.91
C ILE A 125 -3.12 -7.18 4.94
N LYS A 126 -2.67 -8.37 5.33
CA LYS A 126 -2.76 -9.58 4.49
C LYS A 126 -4.21 -9.81 4.02
N GLY A 127 -4.38 -9.99 2.71
CA GLY A 127 -5.68 -10.21 2.07
C GLY A 127 -6.56 -8.96 1.95
N GLN A 128 -6.08 -7.79 2.40
CA GLN A 128 -6.78 -6.53 2.17
C GLN A 128 -6.45 -5.97 0.79
N THR A 129 -7.32 -5.09 0.34
CA THR A 129 -7.32 -4.46 -0.97
C THR A 129 -7.38 -2.94 -0.84
N LEU A 130 -6.63 -2.25 -1.68
CA LEU A 130 -6.70 -0.80 -1.86
C LEU A 130 -7.01 -0.53 -3.32
N VAL A 131 -8.18 0.04 -3.59
CA VAL A 131 -8.63 0.40 -4.94
C VAL A 131 -8.52 1.91 -5.08
N LEU A 132 -7.82 2.34 -6.12
CA LEU A 132 -7.58 3.75 -6.43
C LEU A 132 -8.25 4.10 -7.75
N ASN A 133 -9.21 5.03 -7.72
CA ASN A 133 -9.78 5.62 -8.92
C ASN A 133 -8.80 6.65 -9.47
N GLN A 134 -8.48 6.59 -10.76
CA GLN A 134 -7.72 7.66 -11.39
C GLN A 134 -8.67 8.80 -11.81
N LEU A 135 -8.26 10.03 -11.52
CA LEU A 135 -8.94 11.23 -11.96
C LEU A 135 -8.43 11.68 -13.34
N VAL A 136 -9.16 12.55 -14.03
CA VAL A 136 -8.76 13.06 -15.36
C VAL A 136 -7.40 13.74 -15.32
N ASN A 137 -7.05 14.41 -14.22
CA ASN A 137 -5.71 14.99 -14.01
C ASN A 137 -4.60 13.95 -13.72
N GLY A 138 -4.91 12.65 -13.74
CA GLY A 138 -3.97 11.56 -13.47
C GLY A 138 -3.67 11.30 -11.99
N SER A 139 -4.26 12.07 -11.06
CA SER A 139 -4.16 11.79 -9.62
C SER A 139 -5.05 10.64 -9.19
N TYR A 140 -4.84 10.12 -7.98
CA TYR A 140 -5.61 9.01 -7.43
C TYR A 140 -6.49 9.45 -6.28
N ASP A 141 -7.73 8.97 -6.29
CA ASP A 141 -8.64 9.03 -5.17
C ASP A 141 -8.99 7.62 -4.69
N LYS A 142 -9.14 7.44 -3.37
CA LYS A 142 -9.45 6.13 -2.80
C LYS A 142 -10.89 5.75 -3.16
N ASP A 143 -11.09 4.51 -3.61
CA ASP A 143 -12.43 3.96 -3.76
C ASP A 143 -12.99 3.40 -2.45
N ALA A 144 -14.32 3.50 -2.29
CA ALA A 144 -15.06 3.01 -1.12
C ALA A 144 -14.96 1.48 -0.95
N SER A 145 -14.73 0.73 -2.02
CA SER A 145 -14.52 -0.73 -1.99
C SER A 145 -13.21 -1.16 -1.31
N SER A 146 -12.29 -0.23 -1.08
CA SER A 146 -11.00 -0.50 -0.44
C SER A 146 -11.17 -1.00 1.01
N THR A 147 -10.70 -2.22 1.27
CA THR A 147 -10.77 -2.85 2.59
C THR A 147 -9.64 -2.43 3.55
N VAL A 148 -8.57 -1.81 3.04
CA VAL A 148 -7.47 -1.29 3.87
C VAL A 148 -7.95 -0.20 4.83
N LYS A 149 -7.63 -0.38 6.12
CA LYS A 149 -8.02 0.57 7.18
C LYS A 149 -7.37 1.95 6.95
N PRO A 150 -8.09 3.06 7.16
CA PRO A 150 -7.57 4.42 6.97
C PRO A 150 -6.29 4.75 7.76
N LYS A 151 -6.07 4.10 8.91
CA LYS A 151 -4.86 4.31 9.71
C LYS A 151 -3.58 3.88 9.00
N PHE A 152 -3.65 2.93 8.07
CA PHE A 152 -2.50 2.42 7.32
C PHE A 152 -2.27 3.14 5.99
N LEU A 153 -3.22 3.94 5.52
CA LEU A 153 -3.07 4.68 4.27
C LEU A 153 -2.02 5.79 4.40
N PRO A 154 -1.27 6.10 3.33
CA PRO A 154 -0.45 7.29 3.24
C PRO A 154 -1.30 8.55 3.33
N LYS A 155 -0.71 9.67 3.76
CA LYS A 155 -1.44 10.94 3.92
C LYS A 155 -2.08 11.43 2.62
N ALA A 156 -1.47 11.17 1.47
CA ALA A 156 -1.97 11.59 0.16
C ALA A 156 -3.33 10.98 -0.20
N LEU A 157 -3.68 9.82 0.37
CA LEU A 157 -4.94 9.11 0.10
C LEU A 157 -5.91 9.15 1.28
N LYS A 158 -5.57 9.88 2.34
CA LYS A 158 -6.52 10.14 3.41
C LYS A 158 -7.40 11.27 2.92
N GLU A 159 -8.70 11.00 2.83
CA GLU A 159 -9.69 12.04 2.56
C GLU A 159 -9.34 13.28 3.40
N SER A 160 -9.19 14.40 2.72
CA SER A 160 -9.04 15.69 3.35
C SER A 160 -10.27 15.87 4.22
N LYS A 161 -10.15 15.65 5.52
CA LYS A 161 -11.11 16.19 6.48
C LYS A 161 -11.05 17.70 6.33
N GLN A 162 -11.94 18.26 5.51
CA GLN A 162 -12.41 19.62 5.68
C GLN A 162 -13.10 19.74 7.04
#